data_AF-A0A0M9FPH3-F1
#
_entry.id   AF-A0A0M9FPH3-F1
#
_cell.length_a   1.000
_cell.length_b   1.000
_cell.length_c   1.000
_cell.angle_alpha   90.00
_cell.angle_beta   90.00
_cell.angle_gamma   90.00
#
_symmetry.space_group_name_H-M   'P 1'
#
loop_
_entity.id
_entity.type
_entity.pdbx_description
1 polymer ?
#
loop_
_entity_poly.entity_id
_entity_poly.type
_entity_poly.pdbx_seq_one_letter_code
_entity_poly.pdbx_strand_id
1 'polypeptide(L)' 'MGNSNSASTAEPPKAPTCKICCACPQERRARDECTLLKSMDECSQEIDAFYACLLKEGFSAAEVDALKRNTKKM' A
#
# COMPACT_ATOMS: atom_id res chain seq x y z
N MET A 1 -35.03 14.96 18.18
CA MET A 1 -33.85 15.10 17.30
C MET A 1 -32.69 14.44 18.04
N GLY A 2 -32.28 13.20 17.75
CA GLY A 2 -31.44 12.82 16.62
C GLY A 2 -30.13 12.24 17.18
N ASN A 3 -30.11 10.93 17.49
CA ASN A 3 -28.96 10.20 18.04
C ASN A 3 -27.83 10.06 16.99
N SER A 4 -26.57 10.09 17.43
CA SER A 4 -25.44 9.57 16.66
C SER A 4 -24.46 8.87 17.59
N ASN A 5 -24.73 7.58 17.76
CA ASN A 5 -23.82 6.57 18.28
C ASN A 5 -22.90 6.16 17.12
N SER A 6 -21.58 6.22 17.28
CA SER A 6 -20.67 5.55 16.33
C SER A 6 -19.70 4.69 17.12
N ALA A 7 -20.21 3.52 17.49
CA ALA A 7 -19.44 2.39 17.96
C ALA A 7 -18.54 1.90 16.81
N SER A 8 -17.23 1.92 17.04
CA SER A 8 -16.25 1.29 16.17
C SER A 8 -16.29 -0.23 16.41
N THR A 9 -17.21 -0.89 15.71
CA THR A 9 -17.32 -2.35 15.70
C THR A 9 -16.35 -2.89 14.64
N ALA A 10 -15.40 -3.70 15.10
CA ALA A 10 -14.51 -4.49 14.25
C ALA A 10 -15.33 -5.40 13.32
N GLU A 11 -15.26 -5.11 12.02
CA GLU A 11 -15.83 -5.91 10.93
C GLU A 11 -14.72 -6.80 10.31
N PRO A 12 -15.08 -7.95 9.69
CA PRO A 12 -14.14 -8.99 9.27
C PRO A 12 -13.14 -8.49 8.21
N PRO A 13 -12.00 -9.19 7.96
CA PRO A 13 -11.04 -8.82 6.94
C PRO A 13 -11.69 -8.91 5.55
N LYS A 14 -12.38 -7.83 5.16
CA LYS A 14 -12.94 -7.63 3.83
C LYS A 14 -11.75 -7.65 2.88
N ALA A 15 -11.75 -8.61 1.96
CA ALA A 15 -10.81 -8.63 0.84
C ALA A 15 -10.64 -7.20 0.30
N PRO A 16 -9.40 -6.77 -0.02
CA PRO A 16 -9.14 -5.38 -0.39
C PRO A 16 -9.97 -5.01 -1.62
N THR A 17 -11.08 -4.31 -1.39
CA THR A 17 -12.01 -3.84 -2.44
C THR A 17 -11.41 -2.69 -3.26
N CYS A 18 -10.31 -2.14 -2.78
CA CYS A 18 -9.52 -1.11 -3.43
C CYS A 18 -8.24 -1.71 -4.02
N LYS A 19 -7.89 -1.30 -5.25
CA LYS A 19 -6.60 -1.63 -5.86
C LYS A 19 -5.46 -1.19 -4.93
N ILE A 20 -4.32 -1.89 -4.97
CA ILE A 20 -3.05 -1.58 -4.25
C ILE A 20 -2.73 -0.07 -4.22
N CYS A 21 -3.11 0.64 -5.27
CA CYS A 21 -2.89 2.06 -5.47
C CYS A 21 -3.68 3.00 -4.53
N CYS A 22 -4.68 2.50 -3.80
CA CYS A 22 -5.54 3.23 -2.87
C CYS A 22 -5.33 2.86 -1.39
N ALA A 23 -4.64 1.75 -1.11
CA ALA A 23 -4.41 1.28 0.26
C ALA A 23 -3.37 2.14 1.00
N CYS A 24 -2.31 2.53 0.29
CA CYS A 24 -1.19 3.30 0.85
C CYS A 24 -0.86 4.50 -0.04
N PRO A 25 -1.70 5.56 -0.06
CA PRO A 25 -1.51 6.70 -0.95
C PRO A 25 -0.24 7.50 -0.64
N GLN A 26 0.18 7.54 0.63
CA GLN A 26 1.38 8.24 1.07
C GLN A 26 2.65 7.51 0.60
N GLU A 27 2.77 6.22 0.89
CA GLU A 27 3.95 5.42 0.51
C GLU A 27 4.03 5.23 -1.01
N ARG A 28 2.88 5.11 -1.69
CA ARG A 28 2.83 5.12 -3.15
C ARG A 28 3.41 6.43 -3.70
N ARG A 29 3.01 7.57 -3.14
CA ARG A 29 3.50 8.88 -3.59
C ARG A 29 4.99 9.01 -3.34
N ALA A 30 5.49 8.59 -2.18
CA ALA A 30 6.92 8.60 -1.86
C ALA A 30 7.72 7.74 -2.85
N ARG A 31 7.21 6.55 -3.20
CA ARG A 31 7.83 5.70 -4.22
C ARG A 31 7.82 6.37 -5.59
N ASP A 32 6.66 6.83 -6.07
CA ASP A 32 6.54 7.50 -7.37
C ASP A 32 7.46 8.73 -7.46
N GLU A 33 7.49 9.56 -6.40
CA GLU A 33 8.37 10.72 -6.29
C GLU A 33 9.83 10.29 -6.29
N CYS A 34 10.21 9.28 -5.52
CA CYS A 34 11.56 8.76 -5.54
C CYS A 34 11.95 8.25 -6.93
N THR A 35 11.09 7.52 -7.64
CA THR A 35 11.38 7.04 -8.99
C THR A 35 11.43 8.14 -10.06
N LEU A 36 10.82 9.30 -9.79
CA LEU A 36 10.92 10.49 -10.64
C LEU A 36 12.21 11.27 -10.38
N LEU A 37 12.65 11.34 -9.12
CA LEU A 37 13.83 12.09 -8.69
C LEU A 37 15.14 11.28 -8.75
N LYS A 38 15.06 9.97 -8.56
CA LYS A 38 16.18 9.02 -8.49
C LYS A 38 15.91 7.79 -9.36
N SER A 39 16.97 7.05 -9.64
CA SER A 39 16.89 5.72 -10.26
C SER A 39 16.23 4.73 -9.30
N MET A 40 15.44 3.77 -9.81
CA MET A 40 14.67 2.82 -8.99
C MET A 40 15.50 2.05 -7.95
N ASP A 41 16.79 1.84 -8.19
CA ASP A 41 17.73 1.19 -7.25
C ASP A 41 17.80 1.92 -5.90
N GLU A 42 17.81 3.25 -5.93
CA GLU A 42 17.93 4.10 -4.74
C GLU A 42 16.63 4.19 -3.94
N CYS A 43 15.51 3.81 -4.55
CA CYS A 43 14.17 3.88 -3.96
C CYS A 43 13.76 2.62 -3.20
N SER A 44 14.72 1.74 -2.91
CA SER A 44 14.48 0.48 -2.19
C SER A 44 13.83 0.73 -0.82
N GLN A 45 14.12 1.84 -0.14
CA GLN A 45 13.50 2.21 1.13
C GLN A 45 12.01 2.55 0.97
N GLU A 46 11.67 3.41 0.00
CA GLU A 46 10.30 3.83 -0.25
C GLU A 46 9.43 2.65 -0.75
N ILE A 47 10.05 1.77 -1.54
CA ILE A 47 9.44 0.54 -2.02
C ILE A 47 9.14 -0.42 -0.84
N ASP A 48 10.07 -0.60 0.10
CA ASP A 48 9.87 -1.46 1.26
C ASP A 48 8.80 -0.91 2.21
N ALA A 49 8.78 0.40 2.42
CA ALA A 49 7.73 1.08 3.19
C ALA A 49 6.33 0.86 2.58
N PHE A 50 6.21 0.97 1.24
CA PHE A 50 4.98 0.69 0.53
C PHE A 50 4.50 -0.75 0.72
N TYR A 51 5.40 -1.73 0.63
CA TYR A 51 5.08 -3.14 0.87
C TYR A 51 4.67 -3.43 2.31
N ALA A 52 5.37 -2.85 3.28
CA ALA A 52 5.00 -2.97 4.69
C ALA A 52 3.59 -2.43 4.96
N CYS A 53 3.19 -1.35 4.27
CA CYS A 53 1.84 -0.83 4.35
C CYS A 53 0.81 -1.77 3.70
N LEU A 54 1.09 -2.31 2.51
CA LEU A 54 0.19 -3.28 1.86
C LEU A 54 -0.04 -4.55 2.70
N LEU A 55 1.00 -5.07 3.34
CA LEU A 55 0.87 -6.21 4.25
C LEU A 55 -0.03 -5.90 5.46
N LYS A 56 0.04 -4.68 5.99
CA LYS A 56 -0.83 -4.22 7.09
C LYS A 56 -2.28 -4.05 6.67
N GLU A 57 -2.50 -3.60 5.43
CA GLU A 57 -3.83 -3.45 4.84
C GLU A 57 -4.48 -4.79 4.46
N GLY A 58 -3.75 -5.90 4.59
CA GLY A 58 -4.27 -7.25 4.34
C GLY A 58 -4.03 -7.78 2.93
N PHE A 59 -3.14 -7.16 2.16
CA PHE A 59 -2.65 -7.74 0.89
C PHE A 59 -1.72 -8.91 1.18
N SER A 60 -1.83 -9.95 0.35
CA SER A 60 -1.02 -11.15 0.53
C SER A 60 0.46 -10.92 0.15
N ALA A 61 1.37 -11.64 0.82
CA ALA A 61 2.80 -11.58 0.49
C ALA A 61 3.08 -11.91 -0.99
N ALA A 62 2.27 -12.77 -1.61
CA ALA A 62 2.40 -13.12 -3.02
C ALA A 62 2.06 -11.94 -3.97
N GLU A 63 1.04 -11.15 -3.65
CA GLU A 63 0.67 -9.95 -4.42
C GLU A 63 1.72 -8.84 -4.27
N VAL A 64 2.19 -8.65 -3.04
CA VAL A 64 3.26 -7.71 -2.71
C VAL A 64 4.55 -8.07 -3.45
N ASP A 65 4.93 -9.36 -3.47
CA ASP A 65 6.11 -9.86 -4.17
C ASP A 65 6.00 -9.74 -5.70
N ALA A 66 4.82 -10.02 -6.26
CA ALA A 66 4.57 -9.81 -7.69
C ALA A 66 4.78 -8.34 -8.10
N LEU A 67 4.39 -7.41 -7.23
CA LEU A 67 4.63 -5.98 -7.45
C LEU A 67 6.12 -5.63 -7.40
N LYS A 68 6.88 -6.25 -6.48
CA LYS A 68 8.34 -6.09 -6.36
C LYS A 68 9.09 -6.56 -7.61
N ARG A 69 8.67 -7.69 -8.17
CA ARG A 69 9.25 -8.21 -9.42
C ARG A 69 8.96 -7.32 -10.62
N ASN A 70 7.76 -6.73 -10.71
CA ASN A 70 7.44 -5.82 -11.81
C ASN A 70 8.21 -4.49 -11.71
N THR A 71 8.35 -3.98 -10.48
CA THR A 71 9.09 -2.75 -10.15
C THR A 71 10.59 -2.89 -10.47
N LYS A 72 11.17 -4.09 -10.36
CA LYS A 72 12.59 -4.37 -10.67
C LYS A 72 12.86 -4.70 -12.15
N LYS A 73 11.82 -4.84 -12.98
CA LYS A 73 11.94 -5.25 -14.40
C LYS A 73 12.02 -4.06 -15.38
N MET A 74 11.89 -2.84 -14.89
CA MET A 74 11.99 -1.60 -15.69
C MET A 74 13.43 -1.13 -15.81
#